data_AF-A0A2D6A7U4-F1
#
_entry.id   AF-A0A2D6A7U4-F1
#
_cell.length_a   1.000
_cell.length_b   1.000
_cell.length_c   1.000
_cell.angle_alpha   90.00
_cell.angle_beta   90.00
_cell.angle_gamma   90.00
#
_symmetry.space_group_name_H-M   'P 1'
#
loop_
_entity.id
_entity.type
_entity.pdbx_description
1 polymer ?
#
loop_
_entity_poly.entity_id
_entity_poly.type
_entity_poly.pdbx_seq_one_letter_code
_entity_poly.pdbx_strand_id
1 'polypeptide(L)'
;MLAIIVVGLLQALAVKGPFLLLVEIGQLFGNDISATPGTSNRLFAAFRTVKIAFLDSVGLDHFVPRGIPSSVEYQRAVVAGSAVMIAVLAVFGAVTVWAFRILANLAATRAVVDLRNHLCGHMMRLSVRFFSKQRTGELISTVSNDTNTIRHSYTLLFENTFLEPLMILTNAVLAASVHWGLGLFVLAMVPVLMLPMGRFGRKVRKSSSKSLAALGDATDAMSQMFSGVRTVKAFQLEEREIAEFHEINERFLIRTMRMVKSKAKSQGFLYLIYMGGFAGIIYSLQFVFSTGAQDIDRGNLFMAVAAVGTTYQHIKRTARTYNLLKESQGAMDRIQVYLDTQPEIHDSGAAEPLENPRGDIEFRSVSFAYDSDPVLSGLSFRVRPGEKIAFVGSSGAGKSTVLDLLMRFYDPDEGTILIDGRDLRTVALDSYLPRLAIVDQHPFLFNATIRENILQGRPSATESDLVAA
;
A
#
# COMPACT_ATOMS: atom_id res chain seq x y z
N MET A 1 -9.92 -11.23 -8.71
CA MET A 1 -10.86 -10.66 -7.72
C MET A 1 -11.93 -11.66 -7.29
N LEU A 2 -12.69 -12.26 -8.23
CA LEU A 2 -13.74 -13.24 -7.92
C LEU A 2 -13.24 -14.43 -7.05
N ALA A 3 -12.10 -15.01 -7.40
CA ALA A 3 -11.49 -16.10 -6.61
C ALA A 3 -11.17 -15.69 -5.16
N ILE A 4 -10.71 -14.44 -4.93
CA ILE A 4 -10.40 -13.93 -3.58
C ILE A 4 -11.69 -13.77 -2.77
N ILE A 5 -12.76 -13.28 -3.40
CA ILE A 5 -14.07 -13.12 -2.75
C ILE A 5 -14.65 -14.49 -2.39
N VAL A 6 -14.61 -15.46 -3.31
CA VAL A 6 -15.11 -16.82 -3.07
C VAL A 6 -14.33 -17.52 -1.96
N VAL A 7 -12.99 -17.50 -2.00
CA VAL A 7 -12.16 -18.11 -0.94
C VAL A 7 -12.34 -17.38 0.39
N GLY A 8 -12.53 -16.05 0.38
CA GLY A 8 -12.83 -15.27 1.59
C GLY A 8 -14.19 -15.62 2.20
N LEU A 9 -15.21 -15.87 1.38
CA LEU A 9 -16.52 -16.38 1.83
C LEU A 9 -16.39 -17.77 2.46
N LEU A 10 -15.66 -18.67 1.81
CA LEU A 10 -15.38 -20.02 2.33
C LEU A 10 -14.60 -19.98 3.65
N GLN A 11 -13.62 -19.07 3.76
CA GLN A 11 -12.89 -18.83 5.00
C GLN A 11 -13.82 -18.34 6.11
N ALA A 12 -14.73 -17.40 5.82
CA ALA A 12 -15.68 -16.90 6.81
C ALA A 12 -16.60 -18.02 7.34
N LEU A 13 -17.08 -18.88 6.44
CA LEU A 13 -17.86 -20.06 6.78
C LEU A 13 -17.05 -21.06 7.63
N ALA A 14 -15.82 -21.36 7.24
CA ALA A 14 -14.95 -22.31 7.96
C ALA A 14 -14.61 -21.84 9.39
N VAL A 15 -14.36 -20.53 9.56
CA VAL A 15 -14.02 -19.94 10.87
C VAL A 15 -15.23 -19.93 11.81
N LYS A 16 -16.44 -19.79 11.29
CA LYS A 16 -17.69 -19.70 12.09
C LYS A 16 -18.41 -21.03 12.25
N GLY A 17 -18.14 -22.02 11.40
CA GLY A 17 -18.70 -23.37 11.45
C GLY A 17 -18.64 -24.03 12.85
N PRO A 18 -17.48 -24.01 13.54
CA PRO A 18 -17.36 -24.58 14.89
C PRO A 18 -18.30 -23.96 15.93
N PHE A 19 -18.61 -22.66 15.82
CA PHE A 19 -19.55 -21.99 16.74
C PHE A 19 -20.99 -22.49 16.56
N LEU A 20 -21.37 -22.87 15.33
CA LEU A 20 -22.69 -23.43 15.05
C LEU A 20 -22.86 -24.87 15.58
N LEU A 21 -21.75 -25.62 15.69
CA LEU A 21 -21.72 -26.99 16.21
C LEU A 21 -21.76 -27.03 17.75
N LEU A 22 -21.22 -26.01 18.43
CA LEU A 22 -21.28 -25.89 19.89
C LEU A 22 -22.71 -25.86 20.45
N VAL A 23 -23.70 -25.44 19.64
CA VAL A 23 -25.13 -25.48 20.00
C VAL A 23 -25.63 -26.90 20.18
N GLU A 24 -25.33 -27.78 19.23
CA GLU A 24 -25.77 -29.17 19.28
C GLU A 24 -25.10 -29.92 20.43
N ILE A 25 -23.81 -29.65 20.66
CA ILE A 25 -23.07 -30.22 21.80
C ILE A 25 -23.65 -29.71 23.13
N GLY A 26 -23.97 -28.42 23.24
CA GLY A 26 -24.60 -27.85 24.44
C GLY A 26 -25.96 -28.47 24.76
N GLN A 27 -26.75 -28.75 23.72
CA GLN A 27 -28.05 -29.42 23.84
C GLN A 27 -27.94 -30.90 24.28
N LEU A 28 -26.83 -31.58 23.99
CA LEU A 28 -26.57 -32.97 24.41
C LEU A 28 -26.20 -33.12 25.90
N PHE A 29 -25.73 -32.04 26.54
CA PHE A 29 -25.32 -32.03 27.95
C PHE A 29 -26.33 -31.35 28.88
N GLY A 30 -27.45 -30.83 28.34
CA GLY A 30 -28.56 -30.25 29.12
C GLY A 30 -29.78 -31.18 29.08
N ASN A 31 -30.27 -31.61 30.24
CA ASN A 31 -31.53 -32.36 30.34
C ASN A 31 -32.73 -31.46 29.96
N ASP A 32 -33.64 -32.06 29.18
CA ASP A 32 -34.96 -31.59 28.74
C ASP A 32 -35.03 -30.39 27.78
N ILE A 33 -35.05 -30.72 26.48
CA ILE A 33 -35.39 -29.80 25.38
C ILE A 33 -36.74 -30.25 24.80
N SER A 34 -37.84 -29.85 25.44
CA SER A 34 -39.13 -29.80 24.76
C SER A 34 -39.20 -28.49 23.97
N ALA A 35 -39.06 -28.58 22.66
CA ALA A 35 -39.27 -27.47 21.75
C ALA A 35 -40.72 -26.95 21.86
N THR A 36 -40.91 -25.69 22.25
CA THR A 36 -42.18 -24.96 22.06
C THR A 36 -42.06 -24.04 20.84
N PRO A 37 -42.98 -24.15 19.85
CA PRO A 37 -42.92 -23.38 18.62
C PRO A 37 -43.53 -21.98 18.81
N GLY A 38 -42.68 -20.94 18.92
CA GLY A 38 -43.11 -19.54 19.02
C GLY A 38 -42.43 -18.62 18.02
N THR A 39 -43.12 -18.32 16.91
CA THR A 39 -43.00 -17.08 16.11
C THR A 39 -41.60 -16.55 15.71
N SER A 40 -40.74 -17.40 15.14
CA SER A 40 -39.63 -16.96 14.25
C SER A 40 -39.41 -17.90 13.05
N ASN A 41 -40.43 -18.68 12.69
CA ASN A 41 -40.34 -19.89 11.87
C ASN A 41 -39.79 -19.71 10.44
N ARG A 42 -39.87 -18.53 9.81
CA ARG A 42 -39.40 -18.38 8.42
C ARG A 42 -37.89 -18.17 8.31
N LEU A 43 -37.33 -17.37 9.21
CA LEU A 43 -35.89 -17.10 9.25
C LEU A 43 -35.14 -18.29 9.83
N PHE A 44 -35.72 -18.94 10.84
CA PHE A 44 -35.19 -20.18 11.43
C PHE A 44 -35.28 -21.36 10.47
N ALA A 45 -36.38 -21.51 9.72
CA ALA A 45 -36.48 -22.52 8.67
C ALA A 45 -35.47 -22.24 7.55
N ALA A 46 -35.35 -21.00 7.06
CA ALA A 46 -34.37 -20.64 6.06
C ALA A 46 -32.93 -20.92 6.53
N PHE A 47 -32.59 -20.62 7.78
CA PHE A 47 -31.26 -20.88 8.34
C PHE A 47 -31.01 -22.39 8.54
N ARG A 48 -32.02 -23.14 8.97
CA ARG A 48 -31.95 -24.60 9.08
C ARG A 48 -31.79 -25.24 7.70
N THR A 49 -32.48 -24.74 6.69
CA THR A 49 -32.34 -25.18 5.30
C THR A 49 -30.96 -24.83 4.75
N VAL A 50 -30.42 -23.64 5.03
CA VAL A 50 -29.05 -23.25 4.64
C VAL A 50 -28.00 -24.08 5.37
N LYS A 51 -28.19 -24.38 6.67
CA LYS A 51 -27.31 -25.25 7.46
C LYS A 51 -27.31 -26.68 6.93
N ILE A 52 -28.49 -27.24 6.63
CA ILE A 52 -28.63 -28.59 6.08
C ILE A 52 -28.05 -28.64 4.67
N ALA A 53 -28.37 -27.67 3.80
CA ALA A 53 -27.78 -27.57 2.47
C ALA A 53 -26.25 -27.39 2.50
N PHE A 54 -25.72 -26.69 3.51
CA PHE A 54 -24.28 -26.56 3.71
C PHE A 54 -23.66 -27.88 4.17
N LEU A 55 -24.24 -28.56 5.16
CA LEU A 55 -23.77 -29.87 5.61
C LEU A 55 -23.83 -30.93 4.50
N ASP A 56 -24.90 -30.93 3.70
CA ASP A 56 -25.04 -31.78 2.50
C ASP A 56 -24.00 -31.41 1.44
N SER A 57 -23.71 -30.12 1.22
CA SER A 57 -22.72 -29.67 0.22
C SER A 57 -21.27 -30.02 0.56
N VAL A 58 -20.99 -30.30 1.84
CA VAL A 58 -19.66 -30.69 2.34
C VAL A 58 -19.59 -32.21 2.64
N GLY A 59 -20.70 -32.95 2.43
CA GLY A 59 -20.76 -34.41 2.64
C GLY A 59 -20.70 -34.84 4.11
N LEU A 60 -21.17 -33.97 5.01
CA LEU A 60 -21.06 -34.10 6.47
C LEU A 60 -22.39 -34.48 7.15
N ASP A 61 -23.41 -34.72 6.36
CA ASP A 61 -24.77 -35.10 6.72
C ASP A 61 -24.87 -36.45 7.45
N HIS A 62 -23.89 -37.35 7.28
CA HIS A 62 -23.78 -38.61 8.02
C HIS A 62 -23.35 -38.43 9.49
N PHE A 63 -22.83 -37.26 9.89
CA PHE A 63 -22.30 -37.05 11.24
C PHE A 63 -23.30 -36.38 12.20
N VAL A 64 -24.50 -36.05 11.74
CA VAL A 64 -25.58 -35.51 12.58
C VAL A 64 -26.57 -36.64 12.90
N PRO A 65 -26.49 -37.29 14.08
CA PRO A 65 -27.35 -38.42 14.39
C PRO A 65 -28.82 -38.01 14.50
N ARG A 66 -29.67 -38.61 13.65
CA ARG A 66 -31.13 -38.44 13.68
C ARG A 66 -31.72 -39.41 14.71
N GLY A 67 -32.04 -38.91 15.90
CA GLY A 67 -32.77 -39.63 16.95
C GLY A 67 -31.97 -39.82 18.24
N ILE A 68 -32.65 -39.73 19.39
CA ILE A 68 -32.07 -39.78 20.74
C ILE A 68 -32.28 -41.17 21.36
N PRO A 69 -31.22 -41.98 21.54
CA PRO A 69 -31.17 -42.99 22.59
C PRO A 69 -30.14 -42.59 23.66
N SER A 70 -30.59 -42.54 24.91
CA SER A 70 -29.88 -42.06 26.10
C SER A 70 -28.85 -43.08 26.65
N SER A 71 -27.80 -43.39 25.90
CA SER A 71 -26.67 -44.20 26.41
C SER A 71 -25.36 -43.41 26.46
N VAL A 72 -24.51 -43.69 27.46
CA VAL A 72 -23.17 -43.06 27.62
C VAL A 72 -22.28 -43.28 26.39
N GLU A 73 -22.50 -44.36 25.63
CA GLU A 73 -21.85 -44.63 24.35
C GLU A 73 -22.27 -43.66 23.24
N TYR A 74 -23.54 -43.27 23.20
CA TYR A 74 -24.03 -42.26 22.25
C TYR A 74 -23.41 -40.88 22.54
N GLN A 75 -23.33 -40.47 23.81
CA GLN A 75 -22.65 -39.22 24.19
C GLN A 75 -21.17 -39.23 23.80
N ARG A 76 -20.45 -40.34 24.02
CA ARG A 76 -19.04 -40.48 23.58
C ARG A 76 -18.92 -40.44 22.05
N ALA A 77 -19.82 -41.11 21.32
CA ALA A 77 -19.85 -41.11 19.86
C ALA A 77 -20.13 -39.71 19.29
N VAL A 78 -21.05 -38.94 19.88
CA VAL A 78 -21.35 -37.58 19.41
C VAL A 78 -20.20 -36.61 19.71
N VAL A 79 -19.55 -36.73 20.88
CA VAL A 79 -18.35 -35.94 21.20
C VAL A 79 -17.20 -36.27 20.25
N ALA A 80 -16.95 -37.56 19.99
CA ALA A 80 -15.92 -37.98 19.04
C ALA A 80 -16.22 -37.51 17.61
N GLY A 81 -17.47 -37.66 17.14
CA GLY A 81 -17.93 -37.17 15.85
C GLY A 81 -17.79 -35.64 15.72
N SER A 82 -18.17 -34.90 16.77
CA SER A 82 -18.01 -33.45 16.82
C SER A 82 -16.54 -33.02 16.84
N ALA A 83 -15.67 -33.76 17.53
CA ALA A 83 -14.23 -33.49 17.55
C ALA A 83 -13.60 -33.72 16.17
N VAL A 84 -13.98 -34.82 15.49
CA VAL A 84 -13.54 -35.08 14.10
C VAL A 84 -14.07 -34.00 13.16
N MET A 85 -15.32 -33.58 13.31
CA MET A 85 -15.92 -32.49 12.55
C MET A 85 -15.16 -31.18 12.71
N ILE A 86 -14.85 -30.80 13.97
CA ILE A 86 -14.06 -29.61 14.27
C ILE A 86 -12.65 -29.72 13.68
N ALA A 87 -12.02 -30.90 13.74
CA ALA A 87 -10.72 -31.13 13.13
C ALA A 87 -10.75 -30.97 11.60
N VAL A 88 -11.77 -31.52 10.92
CA VAL A 88 -11.97 -31.35 9.48
C VAL A 88 -12.20 -29.88 9.12
N LEU A 89 -13.08 -29.18 9.85
CA LEU A 89 -13.30 -27.74 9.66
C LEU A 89 -12.05 -26.90 9.95
N ALA A 90 -11.22 -27.30 10.91
CA ALA A 90 -9.96 -26.63 11.22
C ALA A 90 -8.95 -26.78 10.09
N VAL A 91 -8.79 -27.98 9.53
CA VAL A 91 -7.91 -28.22 8.36
C VAL A 91 -8.43 -27.45 7.15
N PHE A 92 -9.73 -27.53 6.86
CA PHE A 92 -10.35 -26.78 5.77
C PHE A 92 -10.20 -25.25 5.97
N GLY A 93 -10.40 -24.76 7.19
CA GLY A 93 -10.17 -23.37 7.58
C GLY A 93 -8.71 -22.94 7.39
N ALA A 94 -7.75 -23.80 7.77
CA ALA A 94 -6.33 -23.51 7.59
C ALA A 94 -5.96 -23.39 6.10
N VAL A 95 -6.44 -24.31 5.26
CA VAL A 95 -6.21 -24.30 3.81
C VAL A 95 -6.83 -23.06 3.17
N THR A 96 -8.07 -22.71 3.52
CA THR A 96 -8.75 -21.52 2.98
C THR A 96 -8.08 -20.22 3.41
N VAL A 97 -7.68 -20.08 4.69
CA VAL A 97 -6.90 -18.93 5.19
C VAL A 97 -5.57 -18.80 4.45
N TRP A 98 -4.85 -19.92 4.28
CA TRP A 98 -3.57 -19.95 3.57
C TRP A 98 -3.72 -19.54 2.11
N ALA A 99 -4.67 -20.16 1.39
CA ALA A 99 -4.94 -19.87 -0.01
C ALA A 99 -5.37 -18.40 -0.20
N PHE A 100 -6.26 -17.89 0.65
CA PHE A 100 -6.70 -16.50 0.61
C PHE A 100 -5.53 -15.53 0.78
N ARG A 101 -4.67 -15.75 1.79
CA ARG A 101 -3.52 -14.88 2.06
C ARG A 101 -2.53 -14.87 0.91
N ILE A 102 -2.23 -16.02 0.31
CA ILE A 102 -1.34 -16.10 -0.86
C ILE A 102 -1.95 -15.36 -2.05
N LEU A 103 -3.21 -15.63 -2.38
CA LEU A 103 -3.87 -15.00 -3.53
C LEU A 103 -3.97 -13.48 -3.37
N ALA A 104 -4.33 -13.00 -2.18
CA ALA A 104 -4.42 -11.57 -1.88
C ALA A 104 -3.05 -10.88 -1.97
N ASN A 105 -2.00 -11.47 -1.37
CA ASN A 105 -0.67 -10.88 -1.40
C ASN A 105 -0.02 -10.97 -2.78
N LEU A 106 -0.25 -12.04 -3.54
CA LEU A 106 0.21 -12.16 -4.92
C LEU A 106 -0.43 -11.10 -5.81
N ALA A 107 -1.75 -10.90 -5.69
CA ALA A 107 -2.46 -9.86 -6.44
C ALA A 107 -1.95 -8.45 -6.09
N ALA A 108 -1.82 -8.14 -4.79
CA ALA A 108 -1.32 -6.84 -4.35
C ALA A 108 0.14 -6.59 -4.77
N THR A 109 0.98 -7.62 -4.71
CA THR A 109 2.41 -7.50 -5.09
C THR A 109 2.56 -7.31 -6.59
N ARG A 110 1.85 -8.11 -7.41
CA ARG A 110 1.86 -7.94 -8.88
C ARG A 110 1.41 -6.54 -9.30
N ALA A 111 0.29 -6.06 -8.76
CA ALA A 111 -0.21 -4.72 -9.06
C ALA A 111 0.83 -3.62 -8.77
N VAL A 112 1.61 -3.76 -7.70
CA VAL A 112 2.66 -2.78 -7.36
C VAL A 112 3.92 -2.94 -8.19
N VAL A 113 4.29 -4.16 -8.58
CA VAL A 113 5.39 -4.37 -9.54
C VAL A 113 5.04 -3.72 -10.88
N ASP A 114 3.83 -3.95 -11.38
CA ASP A 114 3.36 -3.36 -12.64
C ASP A 114 3.33 -1.83 -12.54
N LEU A 115 2.81 -1.29 -11.42
CA LEU A 115 2.81 0.15 -11.15
C LEU A 115 4.24 0.74 -11.12
N ARG A 116 5.19 0.07 -10.47
CA ARG A 116 6.59 0.51 -10.41
C ARG A 116 7.24 0.50 -11.78
N ASN A 117 7.03 -0.55 -12.56
CA ASN A 117 7.56 -0.64 -13.92
C ASN A 117 6.99 0.45 -14.82
N HIS A 118 5.68 0.69 -14.74
CA HIS A 118 5.02 1.74 -15.51
C HIS A 118 5.49 3.14 -15.06
N LEU A 119 5.50 3.42 -13.77
CA LEU A 119 5.92 4.70 -13.22
C LEU A 119 7.39 4.99 -13.56
N CYS A 120 8.30 4.04 -13.33
CA CYS A 120 9.72 4.21 -13.66
C CYS A 120 9.91 4.39 -15.17
N GLY A 121 9.26 3.56 -15.98
CA GLY A 121 9.31 3.67 -17.44
C GLY A 121 8.77 5.00 -17.97
N HIS A 122 7.72 5.55 -17.35
CA HIS A 122 7.18 6.87 -17.67
C HIS A 122 8.15 7.98 -17.27
N MET A 123 8.67 7.95 -16.04
CA MET A 123 9.61 8.95 -15.53
C MET A 123 10.88 9.03 -16.38
N MET A 124 11.41 7.90 -16.84
CA MET A 124 12.58 7.86 -17.72
C MET A 124 12.36 8.49 -19.10
N ARG A 125 11.11 8.76 -19.49
CA ARG A 125 10.76 9.49 -20.73
C ARG A 125 10.58 10.99 -20.51
N LEU A 126 10.61 11.47 -19.27
CA LEU A 126 10.48 12.89 -18.97
C LEU A 126 11.78 13.64 -19.31
N SER A 127 11.66 14.95 -19.55
CA SER A 127 12.78 15.79 -19.98
C SER A 127 13.82 15.99 -18.87
N VAL A 128 15.04 16.36 -19.27
CA VAL A 128 16.10 16.76 -18.32
C VAL A 128 15.64 17.94 -17.45
N ARG A 129 14.81 18.84 -17.99
CA ARG A 129 14.15 19.94 -17.25
C ARG A 129 13.31 19.45 -16.07
N PHE A 130 12.62 18.32 -16.21
CA PHE A 130 11.88 17.71 -15.10
C PHE A 130 12.84 17.26 -14.00
N PHE A 131 13.91 16.56 -14.35
CA PHE A 131 14.88 16.04 -13.38
C PHE A 131 15.71 17.13 -12.68
N SER A 132 15.98 18.26 -13.34
CA SER A 132 16.71 19.38 -12.72
C SER A 132 15.89 20.11 -11.65
N LYS A 133 14.55 20.10 -11.76
CA LYS A 133 13.62 20.70 -10.78
C LYS A 133 13.29 19.80 -9.61
N GLN A 134 13.43 18.48 -9.78
CA GLN A 134 13.02 17.49 -8.79
C GLN A 134 14.21 17.03 -7.96
N ARG A 135 13.98 16.79 -6.66
CA ARG A 135 15.01 16.17 -5.81
C ARG A 135 15.04 14.68 -6.10
N THR A 136 16.20 14.13 -6.48
CA THR A 136 16.36 12.69 -6.77
C THR A 136 15.85 11.79 -5.63
N GLY A 137 16.06 12.20 -4.37
CA GLY A 137 15.54 11.47 -3.20
C GLY A 137 14.02 11.41 -3.13
N GLU A 138 13.31 12.43 -3.62
CA GLU A 138 11.84 12.46 -3.67
C GLU A 138 11.30 11.49 -4.74
N LEU A 139 11.97 11.42 -5.90
CA LEU A 139 11.63 10.46 -6.96
C LEU A 139 11.83 9.02 -6.47
N ILE A 140 12.97 8.73 -5.82
CA ILE A 140 13.25 7.41 -5.23
C ILE A 140 12.22 7.07 -4.15
N SER A 141 11.90 8.01 -3.26
CA SER A 141 10.89 7.83 -2.21
C SER A 141 9.52 7.54 -2.81
N THR A 142 9.13 8.20 -3.90
CA THR A 142 7.86 7.95 -4.57
C THR A 142 7.83 6.54 -5.17
N VAL A 143 8.86 6.17 -5.95
CA VAL A 143 8.93 4.84 -6.58
C VAL A 143 9.03 3.73 -5.54
N SER A 144 9.66 3.96 -4.39
CA SER A 144 9.85 2.94 -3.34
C SER A 144 8.76 2.97 -2.26
N ASN A 145 8.67 4.05 -1.48
CA ASN A 145 7.85 4.16 -0.27
C ASN A 145 6.36 4.39 -0.58
N ASP A 146 6.04 5.25 -1.54
CA ASP A 146 4.63 5.53 -1.89
C ASP A 146 3.97 4.32 -2.57
N THR A 147 4.65 3.69 -3.51
CA THR A 147 4.18 2.43 -4.11
C THR A 147 4.07 1.31 -3.07
N ASN A 148 4.94 1.26 -2.05
CA ASN A 148 4.83 0.29 -0.96
C ASN A 148 3.63 0.58 -0.04
N THR A 149 3.32 1.86 0.19
CA THR A 149 2.10 2.28 0.92
C THR A 149 0.85 1.84 0.16
N ILE A 150 0.85 1.96 -1.16
CA ILE A 150 -0.20 1.45 -2.04
C ILE A 150 -0.31 -0.07 -1.96
N ARG A 151 0.83 -0.80 -2.02
CA ARG A 151 0.86 -2.26 -1.84
C ARG A 151 0.18 -2.69 -0.56
N HIS A 152 0.54 -2.07 0.56
CA HIS A 152 -0.03 -2.41 1.86
C HIS A 152 -1.54 -2.14 1.88
N SER A 153 -1.98 -1.07 1.21
CA SER A 153 -3.39 -0.70 1.09
C SER A 153 -4.18 -1.69 0.25
N TYR A 154 -3.63 -2.17 -0.87
CA TYR A 154 -4.23 -3.25 -1.65
C TYR A 154 -4.35 -4.56 -0.85
N THR A 155 -3.30 -4.94 -0.11
CA THR A 155 -3.36 -6.12 0.77
C THR A 155 -4.50 -5.97 1.78
N LEU A 156 -4.60 -4.85 2.49
CA LEU A 156 -5.66 -4.62 3.47
C LEU A 156 -7.05 -4.48 2.83
N LEU A 157 -7.15 -3.95 1.61
CA LEU A 157 -8.39 -3.88 0.85
C LEU A 157 -8.95 -5.28 0.61
N PHE A 158 -8.12 -6.20 0.12
CA PHE A 158 -8.54 -7.58 -0.10
C PHE A 158 -8.82 -8.31 1.21
N GLU A 159 -7.94 -8.16 2.21
CA GLU A 159 -8.05 -8.91 3.46
C GLU A 159 -9.21 -8.44 4.34
N ASN A 160 -9.44 -7.14 4.47
CA ASN A 160 -10.29 -6.61 5.53
C ASN A 160 -11.56 -5.91 5.03
N THR A 161 -11.57 -5.32 3.84
CA THR A 161 -12.74 -4.54 3.38
C THR A 161 -13.93 -5.44 3.08
N PHE A 162 -13.71 -6.66 2.61
CA PHE A 162 -14.79 -7.61 2.32
C PHE A 162 -15.03 -8.56 3.50
N LEU A 163 -13.96 -9.10 4.09
CA LEU A 163 -14.06 -10.13 5.13
C LEU A 163 -14.60 -9.58 6.45
N GLU A 164 -14.12 -8.42 6.91
CA GLU A 164 -14.44 -7.93 8.25
C GLU A 164 -15.91 -7.45 8.38
N PRO A 165 -16.50 -6.71 7.41
CA PRO A 165 -17.94 -6.42 7.44
C PRO A 165 -18.81 -7.67 7.38
N LEU A 166 -18.40 -8.68 6.60
CA LEU A 166 -19.10 -9.96 6.56
C LEU A 166 -19.05 -10.65 7.94
N MET A 167 -17.89 -10.66 8.61
CA MET A 167 -17.76 -11.22 9.96
C MET A 167 -18.62 -10.49 10.99
N ILE A 168 -18.71 -9.16 10.89
CA ILE A 168 -19.60 -8.33 11.73
C ILE A 168 -21.06 -8.71 11.45
N LEU A 169 -21.46 -8.85 10.18
CA LEU A 169 -22.80 -9.25 9.80
C LEU A 169 -23.13 -10.67 10.29
N THR A 170 -22.22 -11.63 10.13
CA THR A 170 -22.38 -13.00 10.64
C THR A 170 -22.54 -13.01 12.16
N ASN A 171 -21.77 -12.20 12.90
CA ASN A 171 -21.94 -12.07 14.35
C ASN A 171 -23.28 -11.42 14.73
N ALA A 172 -23.74 -10.42 13.98
CA ALA A 172 -25.05 -9.81 14.21
C ALA A 172 -26.19 -10.80 13.95
N VAL A 173 -26.08 -11.61 12.89
CA VAL A 173 -27.05 -12.68 12.56
C VAL A 173 -27.03 -13.77 13.63
N LEU A 174 -25.86 -14.21 14.08
CA LEU A 174 -25.71 -15.20 15.15
C LEU A 174 -26.29 -14.70 16.49
N ALA A 175 -26.14 -13.40 16.80
CA ALA A 175 -26.78 -12.81 17.96
C ALA A 175 -28.31 -12.68 17.77
N ALA A 176 -28.76 -12.31 16.56
CA ALA A 176 -30.18 -12.19 16.22
C ALA A 176 -30.93 -13.53 16.27
N SER A 177 -30.25 -14.65 15.97
CA SER A 177 -30.85 -16.00 16.07
C SER A 177 -31.16 -16.41 17.51
N VAL A 178 -30.48 -15.82 18.49
CA VAL A 178 -30.80 -15.98 19.92
C VAL A 178 -31.94 -15.05 20.31
N HIS A 179 -31.80 -13.75 20.01
CA HIS A 179 -32.85 -12.75 20.19
C HIS A 179 -32.59 -11.58 19.25
N TRP A 180 -33.61 -11.11 18.52
CA TRP A 180 -33.46 -10.05 17.52
C TRP A 180 -32.85 -8.75 18.10
N GLY A 181 -33.16 -8.43 19.36
CA GLY A 181 -32.60 -7.28 20.06
C GLY A 181 -31.08 -7.35 20.30
N LEU A 182 -30.51 -8.56 20.45
CA LEU A 182 -29.06 -8.74 20.59
C LEU A 182 -28.34 -8.51 19.25
N GLY A 183 -28.94 -8.94 18.14
CA GLY A 183 -28.44 -8.63 16.80
C GLY A 183 -28.44 -7.12 16.51
N LEU A 184 -29.52 -6.43 16.88
CA LEU A 184 -29.60 -4.96 16.77
C LEU A 184 -28.57 -4.27 17.66
N PHE A 185 -28.32 -4.79 18.87
CA PHE A 185 -27.28 -4.29 19.77
C PHE A 185 -25.88 -4.40 19.14
N VAL A 186 -25.54 -5.53 18.51
CA VAL A 186 -24.27 -5.72 17.79
C VAL A 186 -24.12 -4.68 16.68
N LEU A 187 -25.18 -4.46 15.88
CA LEU A 187 -25.18 -3.45 14.82
C LEU A 187 -25.07 -2.03 15.37
N ALA A 188 -25.74 -1.71 16.47
CA ALA A 188 -25.68 -0.40 17.13
C ALA A 188 -24.29 -0.12 17.75
N MET A 189 -23.56 -1.16 18.17
CA MET A 189 -22.18 -1.02 18.64
C MET A 189 -21.20 -0.63 17.53
N VAL A 190 -21.47 -0.96 16.27
CA VAL A 190 -20.61 -0.61 15.13
C VAL A 190 -20.37 0.90 15.02
N PRO A 191 -21.40 1.77 14.86
CA PRO A 191 -21.19 3.22 14.79
C PRO A 191 -20.63 3.80 16.11
N VAL A 192 -21.02 3.26 17.27
CA VAL A 192 -20.53 3.71 18.58
C VAL A 192 -19.02 3.48 18.73
N LEU A 193 -18.49 2.38 18.19
CA LEU A 193 -17.06 2.09 18.20
C LEU A 193 -16.31 2.78 17.05
N MET A 194 -16.90 2.86 15.85
CA MET A 194 -16.23 3.45 14.68
C MET A 194 -16.05 4.96 14.77
N LEU A 195 -17.05 5.71 15.26
CA LEU A 195 -17.00 7.19 15.28
C LEU A 195 -15.86 7.74 16.15
N PRO A 196 -15.64 7.26 17.40
CA PRO A 196 -14.50 7.67 18.21
C PRO A 196 -13.18 7.16 17.64
N MET A 197 -13.13 5.93 17.11
CA MET A 197 -11.93 5.39 16.45
C MET A 197 -11.43 6.31 15.33
N GLY A 198 -12.34 6.84 14.50
CA GLY A 198 -11.99 7.80 13.46
C GLY A 198 -11.39 9.09 14.02
N ARG A 199 -11.97 9.66 15.09
CA ARG A 199 -11.47 10.90 15.72
C ARG A 199 -10.12 10.71 16.41
N PHE A 200 -9.98 9.67 17.23
CA PHE A 200 -8.72 9.36 17.90
C PHE A 200 -7.63 8.96 16.91
N GLY A 201 -7.99 8.20 15.87
CA GLY A 201 -7.10 7.81 14.78
C GLY A 201 -6.43 9.01 14.11
N ARG A 202 -7.21 10.05 13.76
CA ARG A 202 -6.66 11.31 13.20
C ARG A 202 -5.65 11.99 14.11
N LYS A 203 -5.91 12.06 15.42
CA LYS A 203 -5.01 12.69 16.40
C LYS A 203 -3.72 11.88 16.58
N VAL A 204 -3.83 10.55 16.64
CA VAL A 204 -2.68 9.64 16.70
C VAL A 204 -1.83 9.80 15.44
N ARG A 205 -2.45 9.79 14.25
CA ARG A 205 -1.76 9.97 12.96
C ARG A 205 -1.02 11.30 12.88
N LYS A 206 -1.67 12.42 13.25
CA LYS A 206 -1.03 13.75 13.27
C LYS A 206 0.17 13.79 14.22
N SER A 207 0.08 13.12 15.37
CA SER A 207 1.20 13.05 16.33
C SER A 207 2.31 12.11 15.86
N SER A 208 1.95 11.01 15.18
CA SER A 208 2.87 10.07 14.55
C SER A 208 3.69 10.76 13.47
N SER A 209 3.04 11.48 12.56
CA SER A 209 3.73 12.26 11.51
C SER A 209 4.73 13.26 12.10
N LYS A 210 4.40 13.95 13.20
CA LYS A 210 5.34 14.84 13.90
C LYS A 210 6.50 14.12 14.60
N SER A 211 6.30 12.87 15.04
CA SER A 211 7.34 12.03 15.62
C SER A 211 8.28 11.49 14.53
N LEU A 212 7.73 11.04 13.40
CA LEU A 212 8.51 10.66 12.21
C LEU A 212 9.32 11.83 11.64
N ALA A 213 8.75 13.04 11.56
CA ALA A 213 9.49 14.22 11.12
C ALA A 213 10.70 14.51 12.04
N ALA A 214 10.51 14.47 13.36
CA ALA A 214 11.60 14.66 14.31
C ALA A 214 12.66 13.53 14.27
N LEU A 215 12.26 12.31 13.90
CA LEU A 215 13.21 11.22 13.61
C LEU A 215 14.01 11.50 12.33
N GLY A 216 13.35 12.09 11.32
CA GLY A 216 13.98 12.60 10.10
C GLY A 216 15.07 13.62 10.44
N ASP A 217 14.74 14.65 11.23
CA ASP A 217 15.71 15.66 11.69
C ASP A 217 16.94 15.02 12.39
N ALA A 218 16.72 14.00 13.23
CA ALA A 218 17.81 13.26 13.90
C ALA A 218 18.66 12.46 12.91
N THR A 219 18.04 11.84 11.91
CA THR A 219 18.73 11.07 10.87
C THR A 219 19.55 11.98 9.96
N ASP A 220 18.99 13.14 9.61
CA ASP A 220 19.66 14.14 8.77
C ASP A 220 20.88 14.73 9.50
N ALA A 221 20.76 15.08 10.78
CA ALA A 221 21.89 15.55 11.58
C ALA A 221 23.00 14.50 11.68
N MET A 222 22.65 13.23 11.90
CA MET A 222 23.60 12.12 11.91
C MET A 222 24.30 11.97 10.54
N SER A 223 23.56 12.06 9.45
CA SER A 223 24.07 12.00 8.09
C SER A 223 25.07 13.14 7.83
N GLN A 224 24.71 14.38 8.20
CA GLN A 224 25.58 15.55 8.07
C GLN A 224 26.89 15.39 8.86
N MET A 225 26.81 14.94 10.11
CA MET A 225 27.98 14.71 10.96
C MET A 225 28.93 13.65 10.36
N PHE A 226 28.40 12.56 9.80
CA PHE A 226 29.22 11.50 9.21
C PHE A 226 29.74 11.84 7.81
N SER A 227 28.95 12.47 6.95
CA SER A 227 29.42 12.97 5.65
C SER A 227 30.47 14.07 5.82
N GLY A 228 30.30 14.92 6.83
CA GLY A 228 31.21 16.00 7.21
C GLY A 228 32.32 15.58 8.16
N VAL A 229 32.54 14.28 8.39
CA VAL A 229 33.42 13.80 9.47
C VAL A 229 34.85 14.35 9.38
N ARG A 230 35.37 14.57 8.17
CA ARG A 230 36.69 15.19 7.98
C ARG A 230 36.73 16.62 8.50
N THR A 231 35.69 17.40 8.27
CA THR A 231 35.54 18.78 8.78
C THR A 231 35.40 18.76 10.29
N VAL A 232 34.51 17.91 10.82
CA VAL A 232 34.32 17.77 12.27
C VAL A 232 35.65 17.45 12.97
N LYS A 233 36.44 16.51 12.43
CA LYS A 233 37.75 16.15 12.96
C LYS A 233 38.82 17.24 12.76
N ALA A 234 38.84 17.89 11.60
CA ALA A 234 39.81 18.95 11.32
C ALA A 234 39.66 20.16 12.25
N PHE A 235 38.42 20.47 12.65
CA PHE A 235 38.09 21.60 13.52
C PHE A 235 37.80 21.20 14.98
N GLN A 236 37.97 19.93 15.35
CA GLN A 236 37.72 19.39 16.71
C GLN A 236 36.33 19.73 17.26
N LEU A 237 35.28 19.52 16.45
CA LEU A 237 33.89 19.92 16.75
C LEU A 237 33.05 18.81 17.41
N GLU A 238 33.63 17.68 17.80
CA GLU A 238 32.88 16.49 18.21
C GLU A 238 31.90 16.74 19.37
N GLU A 239 32.33 17.42 20.44
CA GLU A 239 31.46 17.68 21.60
C GLU A 239 30.28 18.58 21.23
N ARG A 240 30.50 19.57 20.35
CA ARG A 240 29.46 20.47 19.85
C ARG A 240 28.42 19.70 19.03
N GLU A 241 28.86 18.89 18.07
CA GLU A 241 27.98 18.10 17.21
C GLU A 241 27.18 17.08 18.03
N ILE A 242 27.81 16.45 19.04
CA ILE A 242 27.13 15.53 19.96
C ILE A 242 26.07 16.27 20.79
N ALA A 243 26.38 17.47 21.31
CA ALA A 243 25.42 18.27 22.07
C ALA A 243 24.21 18.69 21.22
N GLU A 244 24.45 19.14 19.99
CA GLU A 244 23.38 19.49 19.04
C GLU A 244 22.51 18.27 18.70
N PHE A 245 23.13 17.11 18.45
CA PHE A 245 22.40 15.86 18.23
C PHE A 245 21.57 15.44 19.44
N HIS A 246 22.06 15.63 20.67
CA HIS A 246 21.28 15.38 21.88
C HIS A 246 20.02 16.24 21.95
N GLU A 247 20.10 17.53 21.64
CA GLU A 247 18.92 18.41 21.62
C GLU A 247 17.89 18.00 20.57
N ILE A 248 18.36 17.58 19.38
CA ILE A 248 17.48 17.06 18.32
C ILE A 248 16.77 15.78 18.80
N ASN A 249 17.50 14.87 19.44
CA ASN A 249 16.94 13.63 19.98
C ASN A 249 15.94 13.87 21.13
N GLU A 250 16.18 14.86 21.97
CA GLU A 250 15.24 15.22 23.04
C GLU A 250 13.91 15.74 22.44
N ARG A 251 13.98 16.53 21.36
CA ARG A 251 12.78 16.93 20.61
C ARG A 251 12.05 15.72 20.04
N PHE A 252 12.77 14.76 19.45
CA PHE A 252 12.20 13.49 19.00
C PHE A 252 11.49 12.75 20.14
N LEU A 253 12.12 12.60 21.31
CA LEU A 253 11.53 11.97 22.50
C LEU A 253 10.22 12.65 22.90
N ILE A 254 10.21 13.98 23.03
CA ILE A 254 9.02 14.75 23.40
C ILE A 254 7.88 14.53 22.39
N ARG A 255 8.17 14.56 21.09
CA ARG A 255 7.16 14.34 20.03
C ARG A 255 6.62 12.91 20.06
N THR A 256 7.50 11.94 20.22
CA THR A 256 7.16 10.52 20.35
C THR A 256 6.30 10.28 21.59
N MET A 257 6.63 10.87 22.73
CA MET A 257 5.82 10.75 23.95
C MET A 257 4.43 11.39 23.82
N ARG A 258 4.27 12.47 23.05
CA ARG A 258 2.94 13.02 22.72
C ARG A 258 2.12 12.07 21.84
N MET A 259 2.75 11.38 20.89
CA MET A 259 2.12 10.32 20.11
C MET A 259 1.71 9.15 21.01
N VAL A 260 2.61 8.65 21.86
CA VAL A 260 2.36 7.54 22.79
C VAL A 260 1.20 7.89 23.73
N LYS A 261 1.18 9.08 24.34
CA LYS A 261 0.07 9.55 25.17
C LYS A 261 -1.26 9.59 24.40
N SER A 262 -1.23 10.01 23.13
CA SER A 262 -2.43 10.01 22.28
C SER A 262 -2.93 8.60 21.97
N LYS A 263 -2.01 7.66 21.72
CA LYS A 263 -2.31 6.24 21.49
C LYS A 263 -2.87 5.58 22.75
N ALA A 264 -2.24 5.81 23.91
CA ALA A 264 -2.69 5.30 25.20
C ALA A 264 -4.10 5.80 25.55
N LYS A 265 -4.38 7.10 25.39
CA LYS A 265 -5.73 7.66 25.57
C LYS A 265 -6.75 7.01 24.64
N SER A 266 -6.40 6.82 23.37
CA SER A 266 -7.27 6.14 22.41
C SER A 266 -7.56 4.70 22.83
N GLN A 267 -6.54 3.95 23.24
CA GLN A 267 -6.71 2.55 23.65
C GLN A 267 -7.53 2.43 24.94
N GLY A 268 -7.25 3.27 25.93
CA GLY A 268 -8.02 3.30 27.18
C GLY A 268 -9.50 3.64 26.95
N PHE A 269 -9.79 4.61 26.08
CA PHE A 269 -11.17 4.95 25.74
C PHE A 269 -11.89 3.82 24.98
N LEU A 270 -11.20 3.16 24.04
CA LEU A 270 -11.78 2.00 23.34
C LEU A 270 -12.02 0.81 24.26
N TYR A 271 -11.13 0.60 25.23
CA TYR A 271 -11.32 -0.42 26.26
C TYR A 271 -12.53 -0.09 27.14
N LEU A 272 -12.73 1.18 27.51
CA LEU A 272 -13.91 1.62 28.25
C LEU A 272 -15.21 1.34 27.47
N ILE A 273 -15.26 1.67 26.17
CA ILE A 273 -16.44 1.36 25.34
C ILE A 273 -16.62 -0.16 25.22
N TYR A 274 -15.55 -0.91 25.03
CA TYR A 274 -15.62 -2.37 24.94
C TYR A 274 -16.20 -2.99 26.21
N MET A 275 -15.72 -2.59 27.39
CA MET A 275 -16.24 -3.07 28.67
C MET A 275 -17.65 -2.56 28.97
N GLY A 276 -17.96 -1.30 28.60
CA GLY A 276 -19.32 -0.76 28.69
C GLY A 276 -20.30 -1.49 27.77
N GLY A 277 -19.86 -1.88 26.57
CA GLY A 277 -20.62 -2.73 25.66
C GLY A 277 -20.89 -4.10 26.28
N PHE A 278 -19.90 -4.72 26.91
CA PHE A 278 -20.08 -5.98 27.63
C PHE A 278 -21.09 -5.87 28.78
N ALA A 279 -21.01 -4.81 29.59
CA ALA A 279 -22.00 -4.52 30.63
C ALA A 279 -23.41 -4.29 30.04
N GLY A 280 -23.51 -3.60 28.91
CA GLY A 280 -24.76 -3.39 28.17
C GLY A 280 -25.38 -4.70 27.65
N ILE A 281 -24.56 -5.68 27.25
CA ILE A 281 -25.04 -7.02 26.90
C ILE A 281 -25.65 -7.68 28.13
N ILE A 282 -24.91 -7.74 29.24
CA ILE A 282 -25.40 -8.38 30.47
C ILE A 282 -26.73 -7.76 30.93
N TYR A 283 -26.85 -6.44 30.85
CA TYR A 283 -28.09 -5.75 31.20
C TYR A 283 -29.23 -6.00 30.21
N SER A 284 -28.96 -5.94 28.90
CA SER A 284 -29.98 -6.25 27.87
C SER A 284 -30.45 -7.70 27.97
N LEU A 285 -29.58 -8.59 28.42
CA LEU A 285 -29.89 -9.98 28.66
C LEU A 285 -30.80 -10.18 29.87
N GLN A 286 -30.53 -9.48 30.98
CA GLN A 286 -31.45 -9.42 32.12
C GLN A 286 -32.84 -8.91 31.71
N PHE A 287 -32.89 -7.87 30.87
CA PHE A 287 -34.15 -7.34 30.34
C PHE A 287 -34.91 -8.40 29.52
N VAL A 288 -34.23 -9.08 28.60
CA VAL A 288 -34.83 -10.16 27.79
C VAL A 288 -35.39 -11.29 28.66
N PHE A 289 -34.65 -11.73 29.68
CA PHE A 289 -35.13 -12.73 30.65
C PHE A 289 -36.33 -12.24 31.47
N SER A 290 -36.39 -10.95 31.79
CA SER A 290 -37.51 -10.35 32.54
C SER A 290 -38.80 -10.17 31.71
N THR A 291 -38.67 -9.98 30.39
CA THR A 291 -39.82 -9.82 29.46
C THR A 291 -40.47 -11.14 29.01
N GLY A 292 -40.17 -12.26 29.67
CA GLY A 292 -40.84 -13.54 29.44
C GLY A 292 -40.15 -14.50 28.48
N ALA A 293 -38.92 -14.19 28.02
CA ALA A 293 -38.10 -15.14 27.25
C ALA A 293 -37.34 -16.10 28.19
N GLN A 294 -38.08 -16.86 29.02
CA GLN A 294 -37.49 -17.78 30.01
C GLN A 294 -36.82 -19.03 29.37
N ASP A 295 -37.02 -19.26 28.07
CA ASP A 295 -36.50 -20.41 27.33
C ASP A 295 -35.16 -20.15 26.60
N ILE A 296 -34.42 -19.09 26.94
CA ILE A 296 -33.09 -18.87 26.34
C ILE A 296 -32.07 -19.81 26.97
N ASP A 297 -31.69 -20.84 26.20
CA ASP A 297 -30.65 -21.80 26.55
C ASP A 297 -29.30 -21.12 26.92
N ARG A 298 -28.61 -21.68 27.92
CA ARG A 298 -27.30 -21.22 28.40
C ARG A 298 -26.24 -21.30 27.29
N GLY A 299 -26.35 -22.25 26.37
CA GLY A 299 -25.48 -22.35 25.19
C GLY A 299 -25.69 -21.18 24.22
N ASN A 300 -26.94 -20.84 23.92
CA ASN A 300 -27.30 -19.67 23.11
C ASN A 300 -26.82 -18.35 23.73
N LEU A 301 -26.85 -18.27 25.06
CA LEU A 301 -26.34 -17.13 25.80
C LEU A 301 -24.84 -16.90 25.59
N PHE A 302 -24.06 -17.97 25.77
CA PHE A 302 -22.61 -17.95 25.59
C PHE A 302 -22.23 -17.54 24.16
N MET A 303 -22.95 -18.05 23.16
CA MET A 303 -22.74 -17.66 21.77
C MET A 303 -22.96 -16.17 21.51
N ALA A 304 -24.05 -15.60 22.03
CA ALA A 304 -24.34 -14.18 21.82
C ALA A 304 -23.24 -13.29 22.43
N VAL A 305 -22.75 -13.64 23.62
CA VAL A 305 -21.64 -12.94 24.28
C VAL A 305 -20.34 -13.08 23.47
N ALA A 306 -20.01 -14.29 22.98
CA ALA A 306 -18.83 -14.53 22.15
C ALA A 306 -18.90 -13.80 20.79
N ALA A 307 -20.09 -13.75 20.18
CA ALA A 307 -20.32 -13.02 18.94
C ALA A 307 -20.04 -11.52 19.13
N VAL A 308 -20.53 -10.91 20.20
CA VAL A 308 -20.27 -9.48 20.45
C VAL A 308 -18.80 -9.22 20.79
N GLY A 309 -18.19 -10.08 21.60
CA GLY A 309 -16.75 -9.96 21.96
C GLY A 309 -15.83 -10.03 20.73
N THR A 310 -16.13 -10.90 19.77
CA THR A 310 -15.38 -11.00 18.52
C THR A 310 -15.68 -9.86 17.54
N THR A 311 -16.91 -9.31 17.53
CA THR A 311 -17.27 -8.14 16.69
C THR A 311 -16.37 -6.94 16.95
N TYR A 312 -15.97 -6.71 18.21
CA TYR A 312 -15.03 -5.63 18.53
C TYR A 312 -13.70 -5.71 17.77
N GLN A 313 -13.14 -6.93 17.64
CA GLN A 313 -11.89 -7.13 16.90
C GLN A 313 -12.07 -6.85 15.41
N HIS A 314 -13.21 -7.27 14.85
CA HIS A 314 -13.55 -7.02 13.45
C HIS A 314 -13.70 -5.52 13.16
N ILE A 315 -14.44 -4.79 14.00
CA ILE A 315 -14.57 -3.32 13.91
C ILE A 315 -13.19 -2.64 13.97
N LYS A 316 -12.34 -3.05 14.91
CA LYS A 316 -10.98 -2.50 15.08
C LYS A 316 -10.13 -2.69 13.82
N ARG A 317 -10.21 -3.85 13.17
CA ARG A 317 -9.49 -4.13 11.93
C ARG A 317 -10.04 -3.29 10.77
N THR A 318 -11.36 -3.19 10.62
CA THR A 318 -11.99 -2.33 9.61
C THR A 318 -11.58 -0.87 9.78
N ALA A 319 -11.61 -0.33 10.99
CA ALA A 319 -11.20 1.04 11.27
C ALA A 319 -9.72 1.29 10.94
N ARG A 320 -8.84 0.32 11.20
CA ARG A 320 -7.42 0.39 10.81
C ARG A 320 -7.28 0.43 9.29
N THR A 321 -7.98 -0.45 8.57
CA THR A 321 -7.97 -0.48 7.10
C THR A 321 -8.45 0.84 6.52
N TYR A 322 -9.57 1.40 7.00
CA TYR A 322 -10.07 2.70 6.55
C TYR A 322 -9.03 3.82 6.70
N ASN A 323 -8.34 3.89 7.84
CA ASN A 323 -7.30 4.88 8.07
C ASN A 323 -6.12 4.71 7.10
N LEU A 324 -5.74 3.47 6.78
CA LEU A 324 -4.65 3.20 5.82
C LEU A 324 -5.07 3.57 4.38
N LEU A 325 -6.29 3.26 3.94
CA LEU A 325 -6.77 3.71 2.63
C LEU A 325 -6.75 5.24 2.52
N LYS A 326 -7.16 5.93 3.59
CA LYS A 326 -7.08 7.40 3.66
C LYS A 326 -5.64 7.93 3.70
N GLU A 327 -4.68 7.09 4.04
CA GLU A 327 -3.26 7.42 3.98
C GLU A 327 -2.69 7.21 2.59
N SER A 328 -3.03 6.10 1.93
CA SER A 328 -2.61 5.83 0.57
C SER A 328 -3.14 6.82 -0.46
N GLN A 329 -4.24 7.53 -0.16
CA GLN A 329 -4.72 8.59 -1.05
C GLN A 329 -3.62 9.62 -1.37
N GLY A 330 -2.88 10.09 -0.36
CA GLY A 330 -1.82 11.08 -0.60
C GLY A 330 -0.63 10.53 -1.39
N ALA A 331 -0.34 9.22 -1.25
CA ALA A 331 0.66 8.54 -2.07
C ALA A 331 0.17 8.38 -3.52
N MET A 332 -1.12 8.07 -3.71
CA MET A 332 -1.74 7.97 -5.01
C MET A 332 -1.75 9.32 -5.74
N ASP A 333 -2.14 10.40 -5.04
CA ASP A 333 -2.18 11.75 -5.62
C ASP A 333 -0.78 12.16 -6.12
N ARG A 334 0.30 11.88 -5.36
CA ARG A 334 1.68 12.16 -5.80
C ARG A 334 2.11 11.33 -7.01
N ILE A 335 1.83 10.03 -7.01
CA ILE A 335 2.14 9.17 -8.15
C ILE A 335 1.39 9.64 -9.40
N GLN A 336 0.13 10.03 -9.23
CA GLN A 336 -0.68 10.54 -10.32
C GLN A 336 -0.11 11.83 -10.91
N VAL A 337 0.37 12.77 -10.08
CA VAL A 337 1.06 13.98 -10.57
C VAL A 337 2.21 13.62 -11.52
N TYR A 338 3.01 12.60 -11.20
CA TYR A 338 4.10 12.17 -12.08
C TYR A 338 3.62 11.47 -13.34
N LEU A 339 2.59 10.60 -13.24
CA LEU A 339 2.01 9.92 -14.41
C LEU A 339 1.30 10.89 -15.36
N ASP A 340 0.69 11.96 -14.84
CA ASP A 340 0.01 13.00 -15.61
C ASP A 340 0.99 14.02 -16.21
N THR A 341 2.26 14.02 -15.77
CA THR A 341 3.30 14.87 -16.35
C THR A 341 3.65 14.37 -17.75
N GLN A 342 3.53 15.24 -18.76
CA GLN A 342 3.86 14.89 -20.15
C GLN A 342 5.34 15.17 -20.46
N PRO A 343 5.99 14.33 -21.30
CA PRO A 343 7.30 14.63 -21.85
C PRO A 343 7.30 15.92 -22.67
N GLU A 344 8.10 16.90 -22.26
CA GLU A 344 8.27 18.16 -22.99
C GLU A 344 8.98 17.92 -24.33
N ILE A 345 10.06 17.13 -24.31
CA ILE A 345 10.77 16.72 -25.51
C ILE A 345 10.21 15.36 -25.96
N HIS A 346 9.58 15.36 -27.12
CA HIS A 346 9.15 14.14 -27.81
C HIS A 346 9.28 14.34 -29.32
N ASP A 347 9.45 13.24 -30.04
CA ASP A 347 9.41 13.27 -31.50
C ASP A 347 8.02 13.67 -31.95
N SER A 348 7.94 14.70 -32.81
CA SER A 348 6.67 15.04 -33.45
C SER A 348 6.20 13.87 -34.31
N GLY A 349 4.90 13.73 -34.56
CA GLY A 349 4.38 12.68 -35.45
C GLY A 349 4.89 12.77 -36.90
N ALA A 350 5.58 13.87 -37.25
CA ALA A 350 6.22 14.10 -38.54
C ALA A 350 7.76 14.01 -38.47
N ALA A 351 8.33 13.54 -37.36
CA ALA A 351 9.78 13.38 -37.22
C ALA A 351 10.27 12.28 -38.16
N GLU A 352 11.30 12.60 -38.95
CA GLU A 352 11.90 11.64 -39.88
C GLU A 352 13.28 11.20 -39.38
N PRO A 353 13.70 9.95 -39.68
CA PRO A 353 15.03 9.47 -39.33
C PRO A 353 16.13 10.24 -40.08
N LEU A 354 17.23 10.49 -39.37
CA LEU A 354 18.45 11.07 -39.92
C LEU A 354 19.35 9.99 -40.50
N GLU A 355 19.35 9.88 -41.82
CA GLU A 355 20.19 8.92 -42.54
C GLU A 355 21.53 9.55 -42.92
N ASN A 356 22.63 8.90 -42.51
CA ASN A 356 24.01 9.23 -42.89
C ASN A 356 24.35 10.73 -42.82
N PRO A 357 24.25 11.36 -41.63
CA PRO A 357 24.48 12.79 -41.50
C PRO A 357 25.93 13.16 -41.84
N ARG A 358 26.12 14.29 -42.53
CA ARG A 358 27.44 14.86 -42.81
C ARG A 358 27.99 15.61 -41.60
N GLY A 359 27.11 16.09 -40.72
CA GLY A 359 27.49 16.81 -39.51
C GLY A 359 27.61 18.32 -39.70
N ASP A 360 26.88 18.91 -40.65
CA ASP A 360 26.77 20.37 -40.78
C ASP A 360 25.76 20.91 -39.77
N ILE A 361 26.22 21.65 -38.77
CA ILE A 361 25.39 22.17 -37.67
C ILE A 361 25.25 23.67 -37.81
N GLU A 362 24.02 24.20 -37.74
CA GLU A 362 23.77 25.64 -37.85
C GLU A 362 22.79 26.12 -36.77
N PHE A 363 23.21 27.09 -35.95
CA PHE A 363 22.36 27.83 -35.02
C PHE A 363 21.92 29.12 -35.71
N ARG A 364 20.60 29.38 -35.78
CA ARG A 364 20.02 30.59 -36.36
C ARG A 364 19.23 31.37 -35.32
N SER A 365 19.81 32.49 -34.86
CA SER A 365 19.18 33.44 -33.93
C SER A 365 18.58 32.77 -32.70
N VAL A 366 19.33 31.83 -32.11
CA VAL A 366 18.85 31.00 -31.01
C VAL A 366 18.84 31.79 -29.70
N SER A 367 17.67 31.87 -29.06
CA SER A 367 17.49 32.38 -27.70
C SER A 367 16.94 31.28 -26.80
N PHE A 368 17.42 31.23 -25.56
CA PHE A 368 17.01 30.20 -24.61
C PHE A 368 17.17 30.67 -23.15
N ALA A 369 16.20 30.31 -22.33
CA ALA A 369 16.17 30.50 -20.88
C ALA A 369 15.94 29.18 -20.14
N TYR A 370 16.61 29.00 -18.99
CA TYR A 370 16.14 28.02 -18.01
C TYR A 370 15.05 28.69 -17.18
N ASP A 371 13.81 28.25 -17.35
CA ASP A 371 12.62 28.85 -16.73
C ASP A 371 12.45 30.34 -17.10
N SER A 372 12.82 31.25 -16.20
CA SER A 372 12.71 32.71 -16.42
C SER A 372 14.08 33.39 -16.53
N ASP A 373 15.17 32.62 -16.45
CA ASP A 373 16.53 33.14 -16.48
C ASP A 373 17.14 32.98 -17.89
N PRO A 374 17.22 34.05 -18.69
CA PRO A 374 17.76 33.99 -20.05
C PRO A 374 19.26 33.69 -20.04
N VAL A 375 19.69 32.74 -20.88
CA VAL A 375 21.09 32.31 -21.00
C VAL A 375 21.68 32.60 -22.37
N LEU A 376 20.91 32.37 -23.43
CA LEU A 376 21.30 32.66 -24.81
C LEU A 376 20.37 33.71 -25.41
N SER A 377 20.92 34.61 -26.22
CA SER A 377 20.16 35.69 -26.87
C SER A 377 20.61 35.87 -28.32
N GLY A 378 19.82 35.38 -29.28
CA GLY A 378 20.07 35.54 -30.71
C GLY A 378 21.35 34.88 -31.24
N LEU A 379 21.84 33.81 -30.61
CA LEU A 379 23.09 33.15 -30.97
C LEU A 379 23.02 32.56 -32.39
N SER A 380 23.98 32.92 -33.24
CA SER A 380 24.07 32.43 -34.62
C SER A 380 25.49 32.02 -34.99
N PHE A 381 25.67 30.77 -35.41
CA PHE A 381 26.95 30.25 -35.93
C PHE A 381 26.70 28.98 -36.75
N ARG A 382 27.70 28.57 -37.54
CA ARG A 382 27.66 27.32 -38.31
C ARG A 382 28.97 26.56 -38.16
N VAL A 383 28.88 25.24 -38.04
CA VAL A 383 30.00 24.31 -37.96
C VAL A 383 29.92 23.40 -39.17
N ARG A 384 30.91 23.47 -40.06
CA ARG A 384 30.96 22.66 -41.28
C ARG A 384 31.41 21.24 -40.95
N PRO A 385 31.08 20.25 -41.80
CA PRO A 385 31.59 18.88 -41.66
C PRO A 385 33.12 18.83 -41.52
N GLY A 386 33.61 18.17 -40.47
CA GLY A 386 35.04 18.05 -40.17
C GLY A 386 35.69 19.28 -39.52
N GLU A 387 34.95 20.38 -39.37
CA GLU A 387 35.42 21.58 -38.67
C GLU A 387 35.46 21.36 -37.15
N LYS A 388 36.49 21.90 -36.51
CA LYS A 388 36.64 21.88 -35.04
C LYS A 388 36.49 23.30 -34.53
N ILE A 389 35.50 23.51 -33.67
CA ILE A 389 35.26 24.79 -33.03
C ILE A 389 35.54 24.70 -31.53
N ALA A 390 35.94 25.82 -30.93
CA ALA A 390 36.14 25.94 -29.49
C ALA A 390 35.30 27.09 -28.94
N PHE A 391 34.48 26.80 -27.94
CA PHE A 391 33.73 27.82 -27.21
C PHE A 391 34.54 28.32 -26.02
N VAL A 392 34.91 29.61 -26.04
CA VAL A 392 35.68 30.25 -24.98
C VAL A 392 34.85 31.39 -24.36
N GLY A 393 34.88 31.50 -23.03
CA GLY A 393 34.16 32.54 -22.30
C GLY A 393 34.13 32.27 -20.81
N SER A 394 33.72 33.26 -20.02
CA SER A 394 33.60 33.17 -18.56
C SER A 394 32.69 32.02 -18.11
N SER A 395 32.84 31.55 -16.87
CA SER A 395 31.89 30.61 -16.28
C SER A 395 30.47 31.21 -16.32
N GLY A 396 29.46 30.40 -16.62
CA GLY A 396 28.08 30.85 -16.76
C GLY A 396 27.70 31.51 -18.09
N ALA A 397 28.63 31.69 -19.04
CA ALA A 397 28.34 32.31 -20.35
C ALA A 397 27.48 31.45 -21.32
N GLY A 398 26.81 30.39 -20.86
CA GLY A 398 25.94 29.55 -21.70
C GLY A 398 26.64 28.48 -22.56
N LYS A 399 27.95 28.24 -22.38
CA LYS A 399 28.72 27.26 -23.19
C LYS A 399 28.15 25.84 -23.11
N SER A 400 27.86 25.35 -21.90
CA SER A 400 27.26 24.03 -21.71
C SER A 400 25.83 23.98 -22.25
N THR A 401 25.09 25.09 -22.17
CA THR A 401 23.72 25.20 -22.70
C THR A 401 23.67 25.03 -24.23
N VAL A 402 24.70 25.46 -24.96
CA VAL A 402 24.80 25.17 -26.40
C VAL A 402 24.88 23.66 -26.66
N LEU A 403 25.63 22.92 -25.83
CA LEU A 403 25.71 21.46 -25.92
C LEU A 403 24.39 20.80 -25.53
N ASP A 404 23.73 21.28 -24.47
CA ASP A 404 22.42 20.76 -24.04
C ASP A 404 21.35 20.92 -25.13
N LEU A 405 21.33 22.07 -25.81
CA LEU A 405 20.43 22.33 -26.94
C LEU A 405 20.77 21.48 -28.17
N LEU A 406 22.07 21.27 -28.44
CA LEU A 406 22.50 20.38 -29.52
C LEU A 406 22.12 18.92 -29.25
N MET A 407 22.25 18.45 -28.01
CA MET A 407 21.77 17.14 -27.57
C MET A 407 20.23 17.07 -27.51
N ARG A 408 19.54 18.19 -27.77
CA ARG A 408 18.09 18.37 -27.67
C ARG A 408 17.55 17.91 -26.30
N PHE A 409 18.32 18.14 -25.23
CA PHE A 409 17.81 18.05 -23.86
C PHE A 409 16.79 19.16 -23.57
N TYR A 410 16.89 20.25 -24.33
CA TYR A 410 15.94 21.36 -24.38
C TYR A 410 15.73 21.76 -25.85
N ASP A 411 14.55 22.27 -26.17
CA ASP A 411 14.31 23.02 -27.40
C ASP A 411 14.54 24.53 -27.14
N PRO A 412 15.02 25.30 -28.13
CA PRO A 412 15.19 26.74 -27.97
C PRO A 412 13.84 27.46 -27.86
N ASP A 413 13.79 28.55 -27.08
CA ASP A 413 12.57 29.37 -26.94
C ASP A 413 12.30 30.16 -28.23
N GLU A 414 13.36 30.67 -28.86
CA GLU A 414 13.32 31.34 -30.17
C GLU A 414 14.48 30.88 -31.06
N GLY A 415 14.27 30.96 -32.37
CA GLY A 415 15.26 30.56 -33.38
C GLY A 415 15.20 29.07 -33.73
N THR A 416 16.24 28.58 -34.40
CA THR A 416 16.28 27.19 -34.90
C THR A 416 17.70 26.64 -34.90
N ILE A 417 17.83 25.36 -34.55
CA ILE A 417 19.06 24.58 -34.68
C ILE A 417 18.85 23.61 -35.83
N LEU A 418 19.79 23.58 -36.76
CA LEU A 418 19.72 22.77 -37.97
C LEU A 418 20.86 21.74 -37.98
N ILE A 419 20.55 20.53 -38.45
CA ILE A 419 21.50 19.48 -38.79
C ILE A 419 21.35 19.14 -40.27
N ASP A 420 22.42 19.30 -41.05
CA ASP A 420 22.43 19.15 -42.51
C ASP A 420 21.30 19.93 -43.21
N GLY A 421 20.98 21.12 -42.68
CA GLY A 421 19.92 22.01 -43.17
C GLY A 421 18.50 21.67 -42.72
N ARG A 422 18.30 20.61 -41.91
CA ARG A 422 17.00 20.23 -41.34
C ARG A 422 16.84 20.72 -39.90
N ASP A 423 15.67 21.23 -39.54
CA ASP A 423 15.35 21.60 -38.15
C ASP A 423 15.42 20.38 -37.24
N LEU A 424 16.21 20.48 -36.17
CA LEU A 424 16.44 19.39 -35.23
C LEU A 424 15.14 18.90 -34.57
N ARG A 425 14.11 19.76 -34.47
CA ARG A 425 12.78 19.39 -33.96
C ARG A 425 12.01 18.44 -34.87
N THR A 426 12.39 18.39 -36.15
CA THR A 426 11.78 17.52 -37.18
C THR A 426 12.57 16.23 -37.41
N VAL A 427 13.65 16.01 -36.65
CA VAL A 427 14.49 14.83 -36.75
C VAL A 427 14.17 13.89 -35.60
N ALA A 428 14.02 12.60 -35.91
CA ALA A 428 13.76 11.56 -34.91
C ALA A 428 14.97 11.35 -33.99
N LEU A 429 14.79 11.53 -32.68
CA LEU A 429 15.88 11.49 -31.69
C LEU A 429 16.65 10.17 -31.68
N ASP A 430 15.93 9.05 -31.83
CA ASP A 430 16.52 7.69 -31.86
C ASP A 430 17.52 7.49 -33.00
N SER A 431 17.42 8.29 -34.07
CA SER A 431 18.36 8.26 -35.20
C SER A 431 19.50 9.29 -35.06
N TYR A 432 19.27 10.34 -34.28
CA TYR A 432 20.19 11.46 -34.10
C TYR A 432 21.18 11.25 -32.96
N LEU A 433 20.70 10.92 -31.76
CA LEU A 433 21.53 10.80 -30.57
C LEU A 433 22.65 9.76 -30.70
N PRO A 434 22.47 8.59 -31.35
CA PRO A 434 23.57 7.64 -31.58
C PRO A 434 24.69 8.16 -32.49
N ARG A 435 24.50 9.32 -33.14
CA ARG A 435 25.52 9.99 -33.98
C ARG A 435 26.33 11.02 -33.20
N LEU A 436 25.97 11.31 -31.96
CA LEU A 436 26.66 12.22 -31.08
C LEU A 436 27.48 11.44 -30.03
N ALA A 437 28.66 11.95 -29.73
CA ALA A 437 29.46 11.51 -28.60
C ALA A 437 29.68 12.70 -27.65
N ILE A 438 29.32 12.52 -26.38
CA ILE A 438 29.48 13.54 -25.34
C ILE A 438 30.46 13.07 -24.29
N VAL A 439 31.32 13.98 -23.85
CA VAL A 439 32.23 13.77 -22.72
C VAL A 439 31.96 14.87 -21.71
N ASP A 440 31.37 14.50 -20.57
CA ASP A 440 31.00 15.44 -19.53
C ASP A 440 32.23 15.83 -18.68
N GLN A 441 32.18 17.00 -18.06
CA GLN A 441 33.22 17.51 -17.16
C GLN A 441 33.39 16.60 -15.93
N HIS A 442 32.29 16.00 -15.45
CA HIS A 442 32.27 15.05 -14.36
C HIS A 442 31.68 13.73 -14.87
N PRO A 443 32.49 12.81 -15.41
CA PRO A 443 31.98 11.58 -16.01
C PRO A 443 31.26 10.72 -14.96
N PHE A 444 30.06 10.26 -15.31
CA PHE A 444 29.30 9.32 -14.52
C PHE A 444 29.63 7.88 -14.95
N LEU A 445 29.82 7.00 -13.97
CA LEU A 445 29.98 5.56 -14.20
C LEU A 445 28.90 4.81 -13.43
N PHE A 446 28.30 3.83 -14.09
CA PHE A 446 27.42 2.88 -13.44
C PHE A 446 28.23 2.00 -12.48
N ASN A 447 27.59 1.56 -11.40
CA ASN A 447 28.16 0.56 -10.48
C ASN A 447 28.20 -0.81 -11.17
N ALA A 448 29.16 -0.96 -12.06
CA ALA A 448 29.40 -2.07 -12.96
C ALA A 448 30.91 -2.15 -13.22
N THR A 449 31.35 -3.21 -13.90
CA THR A 449 32.75 -3.31 -14.32
C THR A 449 33.13 -2.22 -15.33
N ILE A 450 34.43 -1.98 -15.50
CA ILE A 450 34.94 -1.06 -16.52
C ILE A 450 34.43 -1.49 -17.90
N ARG A 451 34.53 -2.80 -18.20
CA ARG A 451 34.05 -3.40 -19.46
C ARG A 451 32.58 -3.09 -19.72
N GLU A 452 31.73 -3.27 -18.71
CA GLU A 452 30.29 -3.02 -18.83
C GLU A 452 29.98 -1.53 -19.04
N ASN A 453 30.73 -0.61 -18.42
CA ASN A 453 30.59 0.82 -18.64
C ASN A 453 30.98 1.23 -20.07
N ILE A 454 32.08 0.70 -20.61
CA ILE A 454 32.49 0.98 -22.00
C ILE A 454 31.44 0.46 -22.99
N LEU A 455 30.92 -0.76 -22.76
CA LEU A 455 29.88 -1.35 -23.61
C LEU A 455 28.54 -0.60 -23.59
N GLN A 456 28.28 0.28 -22.61
CA GLN A 456 27.08 1.13 -22.66
C GLN A 456 27.10 2.08 -23.86
N GLY A 457 28.28 2.56 -24.28
CA GLY A 457 28.41 3.46 -25.43
C GLY A 457 28.19 2.75 -26.78
N ARG A 458 28.55 1.46 -26.86
CA ARG A 458 28.30 0.62 -28.03
C ARG A 458 28.16 -0.86 -27.62
N PRO A 459 26.93 -1.35 -27.33
CA PRO A 459 26.71 -2.70 -26.82
C PRO A 459 27.21 -3.83 -27.72
N SER A 460 27.29 -3.57 -29.03
CA SER A 460 27.77 -4.51 -30.04
C SER A 460 29.28 -4.45 -30.29
N ALA A 461 30.05 -3.71 -29.49
CA ALA A 461 31.51 -3.58 -29.68
C ALA A 461 32.21 -4.93 -29.45
N THR A 462 33.18 -5.23 -30.31
CA THR A 462 34.01 -6.43 -30.21
C THR A 462 35.08 -6.27 -29.14
N GLU A 463 35.70 -7.37 -28.69
CA GLU A 463 36.80 -7.29 -27.72
C GLU A 463 38.00 -6.49 -28.26
N SER A 464 38.27 -6.56 -29.57
CA SER A 464 39.28 -5.72 -30.22
C SER A 464 38.95 -4.23 -30.16
N ASP A 465 37.67 -3.87 -30.28
CA ASP A 465 37.25 -2.48 -30.13
C ASP A 465 37.41 -1.99 -28.69
N LEU A 466 37.13 -2.84 -27.71
CA LEU A 466 37.25 -2.52 -26.29
C LEU A 466 38.70 -2.30 -25.85
N VAL A 467 39.66 -3.01 -26.44
CA VAL A 467 41.10 -2.81 -26.15
C VAL A 467 41.64 -1.54 -26.82
N ALA A 468 41.05 -1.13 -27.94
CA ALA A 468 41.44 0.06 -28.68
C ALA A 468 40.86 1.37 -28.12
N ALA A 469 39.71 1.28 -27.44
CA ALA A 469 39.05 2.39 -26.74
C ALA A 469 39.73 2.68 -25.39
#